data_AF-A0AAE0QPY8-F1
#
_entry.id   AF-A0AAE0QPY8-F1
#
_cell.length_a   1.000
_cell.length_b   1.000
_cell.length_c   1.000
_cell.angle_alpha   90.00
_cell.angle_beta   90.00
_cell.angle_gamma   90.00
#
_symmetry.space_group_name_H-M   'P 1'
#
loop_
_entity.id
_entity.type
_entity.pdbx_description
1 polymer ?
#
loop_
_entity_poly.entity_id
_entity_poly.type
_entity_poly.pdbx_seq_one_letter_code
_entity_poly.pdbx_strand_id
1 'polypeptide(L)'
;MSISISKSEAMVLDRKKVACTLQVGGEFLPEMEEFKYLGVLFTSKGRMDRESDRQISAAAAVMWSMYRSVVVKKELSRKAKLSIYQSTYVPTLTYGHEVWVMTERIRSWIQVAEMSFLCRVAGRSLRDRVRSSVTREELGAEPLLLHIERGQLRWLGHLFRMPPGCLPGEVFWACPTGKRPRGRPRARWRDYVHD
;
A
#
# COMPACT_ATOMS: atom_id res chain seq x y z
N MET A 1 33.27 3.61 4.47
CA MET A 1 32.20 3.21 3.51
C MET A 1 32.52 3.91 2.20
N SER A 2 32.70 3.19 1.09
CA SER A 2 32.96 3.78 -0.24
C SER A 2 31.66 3.89 -1.02
N ILE A 3 31.28 5.10 -1.44
CA ILE A 3 30.05 5.35 -2.20
C ILE A 3 30.39 5.49 -3.69
N SER A 4 29.69 4.74 -4.55
CA SER A 4 29.85 4.84 -6.00
C SER A 4 28.99 5.98 -6.53
N ILE A 5 29.63 7.06 -6.99
CA ILE A 5 28.94 8.27 -7.48
C ILE A 5 28.03 7.94 -8.66
N SER A 6 28.50 7.13 -9.61
CA SER A 6 27.75 6.74 -10.81
C SER A 6 26.51 5.89 -10.56
N LYS A 7 26.33 5.36 -9.35
CA LYS A 7 25.17 4.53 -8.95
C LYS A 7 24.33 5.17 -7.85
N SER A 8 24.69 6.36 -7.42
CA SER A 8 24.08 7.03 -6.28
C SER A 8 23.28 8.24 -6.75
N GLU A 9 22.07 8.37 -6.21
CA GLU A 9 21.15 9.44 -6.55
C GLU A 9 20.58 9.99 -5.25
N ALA A 10 20.30 11.29 -5.23
CA ALA A 10 19.82 11.99 -4.05
C ALA A 10 18.31 12.21 -4.15
N MET A 11 17.58 12.04 -3.05
CA MET A 11 16.17 12.40 -2.97
C MET A 11 15.93 13.25 -1.72
N VAL A 12 15.35 14.43 -1.92
CA VAL A 12 14.97 15.35 -0.85
C VAL A 12 13.51 15.14 -0.51
N LEU A 13 13.24 14.81 0.76
CA LEU A 13 11.88 14.64 1.25
C LEU A 13 11.38 15.94 1.90
N ASP A 14 10.64 16.75 1.14
CA ASP A 14 10.01 17.96 1.68
C ASP A 14 8.64 18.26 1.02
N ARG A 15 7.80 19.01 1.73
CA ARG A 15 6.51 19.50 1.24
C ARG A 15 6.67 20.60 0.20
N LYS A 16 7.68 21.46 0.35
CA LYS A 16 8.07 22.46 -0.63
C LYS A 16 9.29 21.94 -1.36
N LYS A 17 9.42 22.28 -2.65
CA LYS A 17 10.60 21.88 -3.42
C LYS A 17 11.78 22.68 -2.88
N VAL A 18 12.73 21.99 -2.26
CA VAL A 18 13.98 22.55 -1.76
C VAL A 18 15.08 21.88 -2.56
N ALA A 19 15.88 22.68 -3.26
CA ALA A 19 17.06 22.16 -3.93
C ALA A 19 18.09 21.80 -2.85
N CYS A 20 18.52 20.54 -2.81
CA CYS A 20 19.60 20.11 -1.93
C CYS A 20 20.73 19.57 -2.79
N THR A 21 21.81 20.33 -2.86
CA THR A 21 22.99 19.93 -3.62
C THR A 21 23.87 19.03 -2.76
N LEU A 22 23.79 17.71 -2.97
CA LEU A 22 24.65 16.74 -2.31
C LEU A 22 25.91 16.47 -3.15
N GLN A 23 27.08 16.56 -2.51
CA GLN A 23 28.36 16.32 -3.15
C GLN A 23 29.07 15.13 -2.50
N VAL A 24 29.56 14.20 -3.31
CA VAL A 24 30.34 13.03 -2.87
C VAL A 24 31.62 12.99 -3.71
N GLY A 25 32.79 13.05 -3.06
CA GLY A 25 34.08 12.98 -3.76
C GLY A 25 34.35 14.13 -4.73
N GLY A 26 33.70 15.29 -4.56
CA GLY A 26 33.85 16.45 -5.45
C GLY A 26 32.81 16.53 -6.58
N GLU A 27 32.02 15.47 -6.81
CA GLU A 27 30.97 15.44 -7.82
C GLU A 27 29.58 15.59 -7.20
N PHE A 28 28.66 16.22 -7.94
CA PHE A 28 27.28 16.41 -7.51
C PHE A 28 26.43 15.19 -7.84
N LEU A 29 25.65 14.72 -6.86
CA LEU A 29 24.67 13.66 -7.10
C LEU A 29 23.42 14.22 -7.79
N PRO A 30 22.86 13.51 -8.78
CA PRO A 30 21.60 13.92 -9.40
C PRO A 30 20.46 13.83 -8.39
N GLU A 31 19.62 14.87 -8.35
CA GLU A 31 18.41 14.91 -7.51
C GLU A 31 17.23 14.26 -8.24
N MET A 32 16.51 13.36 -7.56
CA MET A 32 15.36 12.65 -8.10
C MET A 32 14.06 12.94 -7.36
N GLU A 33 12.97 13.01 -8.13
CA GLU A 33 11.62 13.19 -7.58
C GLU A 33 10.91 11.89 -7.26
N GLU A 34 11.22 10.81 -7.98
CA GLU A 34 10.62 9.49 -7.78
C GLU A 34 11.71 8.43 -7.73
N PHE A 35 11.65 7.53 -6.73
CA PHE A 35 12.65 6.49 -6.54
C PHE A 35 11.96 5.17 -6.19
N LYS A 36 12.33 4.08 -6.87
CA LYS A 36 11.76 2.76 -6.61
C LYS A 36 12.73 1.93 -5.77
N TYR A 37 12.29 1.55 -4.57
CA TYR A 37 13.08 0.73 -3.66
C TYR A 37 12.27 -0.47 -3.18
N LEU A 38 12.83 -1.67 -3.33
CA LEU A 38 12.19 -2.94 -2.97
C LEU A 38 10.75 -3.06 -3.48
N GLY A 39 10.50 -2.59 -4.70
CA GLY A 39 9.16 -2.64 -5.31
C GLY A 39 8.22 -1.50 -4.93
N VAL A 40 8.55 -0.65 -3.95
CA VAL A 40 7.74 0.49 -3.50
C VAL A 40 8.26 1.79 -4.13
N LEU A 41 7.35 2.63 -4.63
CA LEU A 41 7.67 3.94 -5.18
C LEU A 41 7.64 5.02 -4.09
N PHE A 42 8.78 5.68 -3.90
CA PHE A 42 8.93 6.85 -3.06
C PHE A 42 8.86 8.11 -3.90
N THR A 43 8.28 9.17 -3.34
CA THR A 43 8.21 10.48 -3.98
C THR A 43 8.90 11.51 -3.09
N SER A 44 9.58 12.49 -3.68
CA SER A 44 10.21 13.62 -2.98
C SER A 44 9.21 14.39 -2.10
N LYS A 45 7.94 14.41 -2.48
CA LYS A 45 6.87 15.02 -1.67
C LYS A 45 6.54 14.23 -0.42
N GLY A 46 7.02 13.01 -0.24
CA GLY A 46 6.68 12.11 0.88
C GLY A 46 5.21 11.71 0.90
N ARG A 47 4.58 11.57 -0.28
CA ARG A 47 3.20 11.05 -0.41
C ARG A 47 3.22 9.67 -1.02
N MET A 48 2.29 8.83 -0.59
CA MET A 48 2.07 7.49 -1.15
C MET A 48 0.99 7.46 -2.23
N ASP A 49 0.48 8.62 -2.67
CA ASP A 49 -0.57 8.69 -3.69
C ASP A 49 -0.13 7.98 -4.99
N ARG A 50 1.10 8.23 -5.45
CA ARG A 50 1.69 7.60 -6.65
C ARG A 50 1.86 6.10 -6.49
N GLU A 51 2.37 5.64 -5.34
CA GLU A 51 2.50 4.21 -5.08
C GLU A 51 1.14 3.53 -5.03
N SER A 52 0.16 4.17 -4.39
CA SER A 52 -1.22 3.68 -4.35
C SER A 52 -1.72 3.49 -5.77
N ASP A 53 -1.70 4.53 -6.61
CA ASP A 53 -2.16 4.47 -8.01
C ASP A 53 -1.44 3.39 -8.85
N ARG A 54 -0.14 3.18 -8.59
CA ARG A 54 0.64 2.11 -9.22
C ARG A 54 0.13 0.73 -8.80
N GLN A 55 -0.16 0.53 -7.53
CA GLN A 55 -0.72 -0.73 -7.03
C GLN A 55 -2.16 -0.96 -7.50
N ILE A 56 -2.99 0.10 -7.55
CA ILE A 56 -4.31 0.05 -8.20
C ILE A 56 -4.20 -0.53 -9.60
N SER A 57 -3.26 0.02 -10.38
CA SER A 57 -3.05 -0.38 -11.76
C SER A 57 -2.54 -1.82 -11.88
N ALA A 58 -1.61 -2.23 -11.01
CA ALA A 58 -1.09 -3.60 -10.97
C ALA A 58 -2.19 -4.62 -10.61
N ALA A 59 -2.97 -4.35 -9.57
CA ALA A 59 -4.09 -5.21 -9.18
C ALA A 59 -5.14 -5.27 -10.30
N ALA A 60 -5.48 -4.14 -10.91
CA ALA A 60 -6.41 -4.11 -12.04
C ALA A 60 -5.91 -4.97 -13.21
N ALA A 61 -4.61 -4.91 -13.55
CA ALA A 61 -4.02 -5.75 -14.60
C ALA A 61 -4.15 -7.25 -14.28
N VAL A 62 -3.90 -7.64 -13.02
CA VAL A 62 -4.08 -9.03 -12.55
C VAL A 62 -5.55 -9.45 -12.64
N MET A 63 -6.49 -8.59 -12.25
CA MET A 63 -7.92 -8.87 -12.40
C MET A 63 -8.31 -9.09 -13.86
N TRP A 64 -7.83 -8.22 -14.75
CA TRP A 64 -8.12 -8.30 -16.18
C TRP A 64 -7.56 -9.57 -16.83
N SER A 65 -6.32 -9.96 -16.49
CA SER A 65 -5.71 -11.18 -17.03
C SER A 65 -6.46 -12.45 -16.59
N MET A 66 -7.00 -12.45 -15.37
CA MET A 66 -7.77 -13.58 -14.83
C MET A 66 -9.26 -13.53 -15.16
N TYR A 67 -9.76 -12.44 -15.75
CA TYR A 67 -11.19 -12.22 -15.91
C TYR A 67 -11.88 -13.33 -16.71
N ARG A 68 -11.35 -13.66 -17.90
CA ARG A 68 -11.92 -14.68 -18.79
C ARG A 68 -11.60 -16.11 -18.35
N SER A 69 -10.41 -16.34 -17.80
CA SER A 69 -9.91 -17.66 -17.46
C SER A 69 -10.39 -18.16 -16.10
N VAL A 70 -10.62 -17.26 -15.14
CA VAL A 70 -10.96 -17.60 -13.75
C VAL A 70 -12.31 -17.02 -13.33
N VAL A 71 -12.46 -15.70 -13.41
CA VAL A 71 -13.57 -15.01 -12.74
C VAL A 71 -14.92 -15.40 -13.35
N VAL A 72 -15.06 -15.32 -14.67
CA VAL A 72 -16.32 -15.61 -15.37
C VAL A 72 -16.47 -17.07 -15.81
N LYS A 73 -15.40 -17.87 -15.68
CA LYS A 73 -15.37 -19.27 -16.11
C LYS A 73 -16.38 -20.09 -15.28
N LYS A 74 -17.33 -20.76 -15.93
CA LYS A 74 -18.44 -21.47 -15.23
C LYS A 74 -17.99 -22.82 -14.67
N GLU A 75 -16.97 -23.40 -15.27
CA GLU A 75 -16.38 -24.70 -14.96
C GLU A 75 -15.60 -24.68 -13.64
N LEU A 76 -15.20 -23.50 -13.16
CA LEU A 76 -14.53 -23.34 -11.88
C LEU A 76 -15.54 -23.13 -10.75
N SER A 77 -15.37 -23.89 -9.67
CA SER A 77 -16.14 -23.71 -8.45
C SER A 77 -15.85 -22.35 -7.81
N ARG A 78 -16.83 -21.80 -7.07
CA ARG A 78 -16.65 -20.54 -6.31
C ARG A 78 -15.45 -20.63 -5.36
N LYS A 79 -15.26 -21.78 -4.71
CA LYS A 79 -14.11 -22.04 -3.82
C LYS A 79 -12.77 -21.97 -4.56
N ALA A 80 -12.67 -22.54 -5.76
CA ALA A 80 -11.45 -22.46 -6.56
C ALA A 80 -11.14 -21.02 -6.98
N LYS A 81 -12.17 -20.25 -7.40
CA LYS A 81 -12.01 -18.83 -7.76
C LYS A 81 -11.53 -17.99 -6.57
N LEU A 82 -12.07 -18.23 -5.38
CA LEU A 82 -11.66 -17.55 -4.14
C LEU A 82 -10.24 -17.93 -3.72
N SER A 83 -9.83 -19.19 -3.90
CA SER A 83 -8.45 -19.61 -3.65
C SER A 83 -7.45 -18.91 -4.58
N ILE A 84 -7.79 -18.79 -5.87
CA ILE A 84 -6.97 -18.05 -6.83
C ILE A 84 -6.91 -16.57 -6.43
N TYR A 85 -8.04 -15.96 -6.08
CA TYR A 85 -8.10 -14.58 -5.58
C TYR A 85 -7.17 -14.34 -4.39
N GLN A 86 -7.20 -15.24 -3.39
CA GLN A 86 -6.36 -15.14 -2.21
C GLN A 86 -4.87 -15.31 -2.50
N SER A 87 -4.51 -16.13 -3.48
CA SER A 87 -3.11 -16.44 -3.79
C SER A 87 -2.46 -15.48 -4.79
N THR A 88 -3.22 -14.86 -5.70
CA THR A 88 -2.67 -13.99 -6.75
C THR A 88 -3.08 -12.53 -6.58
N TYR A 89 -4.37 -12.27 -6.42
CA TYR A 89 -4.91 -10.92 -6.42
C TYR A 89 -4.63 -10.20 -5.10
N VAL A 90 -4.95 -10.83 -3.97
CA VAL A 90 -4.77 -10.24 -2.64
C VAL A 90 -3.30 -9.84 -2.40
N PRO A 91 -2.28 -10.69 -2.62
CA PRO A 91 -0.89 -10.30 -2.38
C PRO A 91 -0.40 -9.17 -3.29
N THR A 92 -0.90 -9.11 -4.54
CA THR A 92 -0.61 -8.01 -5.46
C THR A 92 -1.21 -6.71 -4.96
N LEU A 93 -2.44 -6.79 -4.45
CA LEU A 93 -3.22 -5.65 -3.98
C LEU A 93 -2.73 -5.11 -2.63
N THR A 94 -2.21 -5.97 -1.75
CA THR A 94 -1.82 -5.61 -0.39
C THR A 94 -0.30 -5.58 -0.20
N TYR A 95 0.49 -5.42 -1.25
CA TYR A 95 1.94 -5.41 -1.13
C TYR A 95 2.44 -4.20 -0.31
N GLY A 96 3.10 -4.46 0.81
CA GLY A 96 3.63 -3.41 1.70
C GLY A 96 2.58 -2.65 2.50
N HIS A 97 1.37 -3.21 2.64
CA HIS A 97 0.26 -2.59 3.38
C HIS A 97 0.57 -2.31 4.86
N GLU A 98 1.56 -2.99 5.43
CA GLU A 98 2.01 -2.83 6.81
C GLU A 98 2.47 -1.40 7.12
N VAL A 99 3.02 -0.69 6.12
CA VAL A 99 3.54 0.68 6.28
C VAL A 99 2.61 1.75 5.68
N TRP A 100 1.44 1.37 5.16
CA TRP A 100 0.53 2.31 4.54
C TRP A 100 -0.17 3.23 5.53
N VAL A 101 -0.34 4.49 5.12
CA VAL A 101 -1.19 5.45 5.79
C VAL A 101 -2.61 5.26 5.27
N MET A 102 -3.49 4.73 6.11
CA MET A 102 -4.85 4.37 5.74
C MET A 102 -5.77 5.60 5.61
N THR A 103 -5.69 6.26 4.46
CA THR A 103 -6.62 7.35 4.08
C THR A 103 -7.96 6.79 3.61
N GLU A 104 -9.03 7.60 3.69
CA GLU A 104 -10.36 7.23 3.17
C GLU A 104 -10.35 6.87 1.68
N ARG A 105 -9.48 7.51 0.89
CA ARG A 105 -9.29 7.15 -0.53
C ARG A 105 -8.81 5.72 -0.67
N ILE A 106 -7.78 5.33 0.10
CA ILE A 106 -7.20 3.99 0.05
C ILE A 106 -8.21 2.95 0.55
N ARG A 107 -8.93 3.22 1.65
CA ARG A 107 -9.98 2.32 2.15
C ARG A 107 -11.07 2.06 1.12
N SER A 108 -11.61 3.13 0.55
CA SER A 108 -12.66 3.07 -0.46
C SER A 108 -12.19 2.28 -1.67
N TRP A 109 -10.96 2.54 -2.12
CA TRP A 109 -10.37 1.78 -3.22
C TRP A 109 -10.21 0.28 -2.91
N ILE A 110 -9.69 -0.09 -1.73
CA ILE A 110 -9.56 -1.50 -1.32
C ILE A 110 -10.92 -2.20 -1.34
N GLN A 111 -11.95 -1.55 -0.79
CA GLN A 111 -13.31 -2.08 -0.79
C GLN A 111 -13.86 -2.23 -2.21
N VAL A 112 -13.64 -1.25 -3.09
CA VAL A 112 -14.05 -1.34 -4.50
C VAL A 112 -13.32 -2.48 -5.21
N ALA A 113 -12.01 -2.61 -5.02
CA ALA A 113 -11.19 -3.66 -5.61
C ALA A 113 -11.65 -5.06 -5.17
N GLU A 114 -11.80 -5.27 -3.86
CA GLU A 114 -12.34 -6.50 -3.26
C GLU A 114 -13.72 -6.85 -3.83
N MET A 115 -14.67 -5.90 -3.72
CA MET A 115 -16.05 -6.14 -4.13
C MET A 115 -16.18 -6.32 -5.64
N SER A 116 -15.29 -5.73 -6.44
CA SER A 116 -15.25 -5.95 -7.88
C SER A 116 -15.03 -7.43 -8.22
N PHE A 117 -14.19 -8.13 -7.46
CA PHE A 117 -13.94 -9.56 -7.65
C PHE A 117 -15.09 -10.38 -7.08
N LEU A 118 -15.45 -10.15 -5.81
CA LEU A 118 -16.45 -10.94 -5.09
C LEU A 118 -17.83 -10.90 -5.75
N CYS A 119 -18.30 -9.71 -6.18
CA CYS A 119 -19.59 -9.61 -6.89
C CYS A 119 -19.59 -10.42 -8.18
N ARG A 120 -18.49 -10.43 -8.94
CA ARG A 120 -18.40 -11.21 -10.19
C ARG A 120 -18.42 -12.71 -9.93
N VAL A 121 -17.74 -13.18 -8.88
CA VAL A 121 -17.80 -14.60 -8.47
C VAL A 121 -19.19 -15.00 -7.99
N ALA A 122 -19.88 -14.11 -7.29
CA ALA A 122 -21.26 -14.31 -6.87
C ALA A 122 -22.28 -14.17 -8.02
N GLY A 123 -21.86 -13.73 -9.21
CA GLY A 123 -22.74 -13.48 -10.36
C GLY A 123 -23.62 -12.23 -10.22
N ARG A 124 -23.21 -11.27 -9.37
CA ARG A 124 -23.95 -10.06 -9.04
C ARG A 124 -23.48 -8.86 -9.87
N SER A 125 -24.43 -8.00 -10.18
CA SER A 125 -24.23 -6.70 -10.82
C SER A 125 -24.55 -5.55 -9.85
N LEU A 126 -24.15 -4.33 -10.22
CA LEU A 126 -24.53 -3.13 -9.46
C LEU A 126 -26.05 -2.90 -9.42
N ARG A 127 -26.82 -3.47 -10.37
CA ARG A 127 -28.28 -3.33 -10.45
C ARG A 127 -28.99 -4.10 -9.34
N ASP A 128 -28.36 -5.15 -8.81
CA ASP A 128 -28.96 -6.00 -7.78
C ASP A 128 -28.99 -5.30 -6.42
N ARG A 129 -28.24 -4.20 -6.26
CA ARG A 129 -28.18 -3.35 -5.05
C ARG A 129 -27.93 -4.15 -3.76
N VAL A 130 -27.28 -5.30 -3.86
CA VAL A 130 -27.03 -6.14 -2.69
C VAL A 130 -25.90 -5.54 -1.86
N ARG A 131 -26.08 -5.51 -0.54
CA ARG A 131 -25.07 -4.99 0.40
C ARG A 131 -23.80 -5.82 0.32
N SER A 132 -22.64 -5.16 0.40
CA SER A 132 -21.33 -5.81 0.35
C SER A 132 -21.14 -6.87 1.43
N SER A 133 -21.71 -6.67 2.63
CA SER A 133 -21.68 -7.65 3.73
C SER A 133 -22.31 -8.99 3.34
N VAL A 134 -23.45 -8.95 2.64
CA VAL A 134 -24.17 -10.16 2.21
C VAL A 134 -23.35 -10.95 1.19
N THR A 135 -22.69 -10.27 0.24
CA THR A 135 -21.81 -10.96 -0.72
C THR A 135 -20.62 -11.62 -0.04
N ARG A 136 -20.03 -10.95 0.95
CA ARG A 136 -18.91 -11.51 1.74
C ARG A 136 -19.35 -12.74 2.53
N GLU A 137 -20.50 -12.66 3.20
CA GLU A 137 -21.07 -13.74 3.98
C GLU A 137 -21.39 -14.97 3.10
N GLU A 138 -22.06 -14.77 1.95
CA GLU A 138 -22.35 -15.87 1.00
C GLU A 138 -21.08 -16.59 0.53
N LEU A 139 -20.00 -15.84 0.32
CA LEU A 139 -18.73 -16.38 -0.16
C LEU A 139 -17.80 -16.84 0.97
N GLY A 140 -18.16 -16.64 2.24
CA GLY A 140 -17.28 -16.88 3.38
C GLY A 140 -15.99 -16.06 3.32
N ALA A 141 -16.03 -14.87 2.71
CA ALA A 141 -14.88 -14.01 2.51
C ALA A 141 -14.75 -12.97 3.64
N GLU A 142 -13.59 -12.92 4.28
CA GLU A 142 -13.27 -11.88 5.26
C GLU A 142 -13.01 -10.52 4.55
N PRO A 143 -13.49 -9.39 5.11
CA PRO A 143 -13.15 -8.07 4.58
C PRO A 143 -11.64 -7.86 4.46
N LEU A 144 -11.18 -7.46 3.26
CA LEU A 144 -9.75 -7.27 3.01
C LEU A 144 -9.11 -6.18 3.90
N LEU A 145 -9.90 -5.20 4.34
CA LEU A 145 -9.43 -4.20 5.31
C LEU A 145 -9.00 -4.83 6.64
N LEU A 146 -9.70 -5.87 7.13
CA LEU A 146 -9.32 -6.55 8.37
C LEU A 146 -8.00 -7.30 8.21
N HIS A 147 -7.76 -7.91 7.04
CA HIS A 147 -6.47 -8.53 6.72
C HIS A 147 -5.33 -7.51 6.81
N ILE A 148 -5.53 -6.32 6.23
CA ILE A 148 -4.56 -5.22 6.26
C ILE A 148 -4.32 -4.71 7.68
N GLU A 149 -5.38 -4.48 8.45
CA GLU A 149 -5.29 -4.03 9.84
C GLU A 149 -4.51 -5.02 10.71
N ARG A 150 -4.76 -6.33 10.56
CA ARG A 150 -3.99 -7.36 11.26
C ARG A 150 -2.51 -7.34 10.88
N GLY A 151 -2.19 -7.11 9.61
CA GLY A 151 -0.80 -6.95 9.15
C GLY A 151 -0.12 -5.73 9.77
N GLN A 152 -0.83 -4.59 9.81
CA GLN A 152 -0.34 -3.36 10.43
C GLN A 152 -0.11 -3.51 11.94
N LEU A 153 -1.01 -4.16 12.66
CA LEU A 153 -0.84 -4.45 14.09
C LEU A 153 0.31 -5.44 14.35
N ARG A 154 0.47 -6.46 13.49
CA ARG A 154 1.61 -7.37 13.58
C ARG A 154 2.92 -6.62 13.41
N TRP A 155 2.99 -5.72 12.43
CA TRP A 155 4.15 -4.86 12.20
C TRP A 155 4.39 -3.89 13.37
N LEU A 156 3.34 -3.28 13.92
CA LEU A 156 3.42 -2.46 15.13
C LEU A 156 4.06 -3.25 16.27
N GLY A 157 3.57 -4.47 16.53
CA GLY A 157 4.13 -5.36 17.53
C GLY A 157 5.59 -5.72 17.25
N HIS A 158 6.02 -5.80 15.99
CA HIS A 158 7.45 -5.96 15.67
C HIS A 158 8.25 -4.72 16.04
N LEU A 159 7.77 -3.51 15.72
CA LEU A 159 8.44 -2.25 16.08
C LEU A 159 8.65 -2.13 17.60
N PHE A 160 7.67 -2.53 18.41
CA PHE A 160 7.79 -2.52 19.88
C PHE A 160 8.81 -3.52 20.42
N ARG A 161 9.04 -4.64 19.72
CA ARG A 161 9.98 -5.69 20.14
C ARG A 161 11.40 -5.47 19.61
N MET A 162 11.63 -4.48 18.76
CA MET A 162 12.96 -4.22 18.20
C MET A 162 13.93 -3.72 19.28
N PRO A 163 15.18 -4.23 19.32
CA PRO A 163 16.19 -3.73 20.23
C PRO A 163 16.64 -2.30 19.81
N PRO A 164 17.24 -1.54 20.74
CA PRO A 164 17.90 -0.28 20.40
C PRO A 164 19.01 -0.51 19.36
N GLY A 165 19.25 0.45 18.47
CA GLY A 165 20.15 0.31 17.31
C GLY A 165 19.45 -0.14 16.02
N CYS A 166 18.21 -0.64 16.09
CA CYS A 166 17.43 -0.96 14.91
C CYS A 166 16.76 0.29 14.32
N LEU A 167 17.25 0.74 13.15
CA LEU A 167 16.78 1.95 12.47
C LEU A 167 15.24 2.07 12.35
N PRO A 168 14.47 1.03 11.95
CA PRO A 168 13.00 1.18 11.86
C PRO A 168 12.34 1.49 13.21
N GLY A 169 12.82 0.87 14.28
CA GLY A 169 12.35 1.12 15.64
C GLY A 169 12.73 2.52 16.11
N GLU A 170 13.98 2.94 15.89
CA GLU A 170 14.45 4.28 16.25
C GLU A 170 13.70 5.39 15.50
N VAL A 171 13.53 5.24 14.18
CA VAL A 171 12.76 6.17 13.35
C VAL A 171 11.30 6.19 13.78
N PHE A 172 10.74 5.04 14.16
CA PHE A 172 9.39 5.00 14.70
C PHE A 172 9.32 5.88 15.94
N TRP A 173 10.19 5.70 16.94
CA TRP A 173 10.21 6.43 18.21
C TRP A 173 10.69 7.88 18.12
N ALA A 174 11.36 8.25 17.04
CA ALA A 174 11.88 9.59 16.83
C ALA A 174 10.76 10.65 16.86
N CYS A 175 11.05 11.77 17.53
CA CYS A 175 10.21 12.95 17.56
C CYS A 175 10.88 14.08 16.77
N PRO A 176 10.66 14.17 15.45
CA PRO A 176 11.27 15.20 14.63
C PRO A 176 10.85 16.60 15.09
N THR A 177 11.78 17.55 15.02
CA THR A 177 11.54 18.94 15.39
C THR A 177 10.55 19.61 14.41
N GLY A 178 9.67 20.46 14.93
CA GLY A 178 8.69 21.21 14.15
C GLY A 178 7.24 21.03 14.60
N LYS A 179 6.33 21.85 14.05
CA LYS A 179 4.89 21.80 14.37
C LYS A 179 4.10 21.38 13.13
N ARG A 180 3.00 20.64 13.34
CA ARG A 180 2.04 20.35 12.25
C ARG A 180 1.30 21.66 11.90
N PRO A 181 1.05 21.93 10.59
CA PRO A 181 0.25 23.08 10.20
C PRO A 181 -1.20 22.92 10.69
N ARG A 182 -1.86 24.04 10.95
CA ARG A 182 -3.30 24.08 11.28
C ARG A 182 -4.14 23.70 10.06
N GLY A 183 -5.35 23.18 10.31
CA GLY A 183 -6.30 22.79 9.26
C GLY A 183 -6.28 21.29 8.96
N ARG A 184 -5.95 20.91 7.72
CA ARG A 184 -5.93 19.52 7.25
C ARG A 184 -4.49 19.01 7.10
N PRO A 185 -3.79 18.67 8.19
CA PRO A 185 -2.46 18.07 8.08
C PRO A 185 -2.56 16.69 7.41
N ARG A 186 -1.47 16.27 6.77
CA ARG A 186 -1.39 14.90 6.21
C ARG A 186 -1.50 13.87 7.32
N ALA A 187 -2.28 12.82 7.09
CA ALA A 187 -2.40 11.69 8.00
C ALA A 187 -1.04 10.99 8.17
N ARG A 188 -0.78 10.48 9.38
CA ARG A 188 0.39 9.64 9.68
C ARG A 188 -0.05 8.21 9.88
N TRP A 189 0.90 7.29 9.75
CA TRP A 189 0.68 5.88 10.07
C TRP A 189 0.27 5.72 11.54
N ARG A 190 1.00 6.42 12.43
CA ARG A 190 0.71 6.61 13.86
C ARG A 190 -0.58 7.36 14.18
N ASP A 191 -1.35 7.88 13.21
CA ASP A 191 -2.66 8.47 13.51
C ASP A 191 -3.79 7.42 13.35
N TYR A 192 -3.47 6.22 12.84
CA TYR A 192 -4.43 5.16 12.54
C TYR A 192 -4.13 3.85 13.25
N VAL A 193 -2.86 3.44 13.31
CA VAL A 193 -2.46 2.17 13.90
C VAL A 193 -2.16 2.38 15.38
N HIS A 194 -3.12 1.99 16.22
CA HIS A 194 -3.07 2.07 17.68
C HIS A 194 -3.62 0.79 18.28
N ASP A 195 -3.11 0.44 19.47
CA ASP A 195 -3.67 -0.62 20.32
C ASP A 195 -5.01 -0.19 20.95
#